data_AF-A0AAJ6HCV1-F1
#
_entry.id   AF-A0AAJ6HCV1-F1
#
_cell.length_a   1.000
_cell.length_b   1.000
_cell.length_c   1.000
_cell.angle_alpha   90.00
_cell.angle_beta   90.00
_cell.angle_gamma   90.00
#
_symmetry.space_group_name_H-M   'P 1'
#
loop_
_entity.id
_entity.type
_entity.pdbx_description
1 polymer ?
#
loop_
_entity_poly.entity_id
_entity_poly.type
_entity_poly.pdbx_seq_one_letter_code
_entity_poly.pdbx_strand_id
1 'polypeptide(L)'
;MFNAYARRLESASNNIEEALTRRNLTESDHTSAASTNRKLNEAAQRFYRLGKKTYLEMVKHQAPTAERVEWLHSQGLIRIVKVVSRRALKGPNKGYLDEYEIRDKESGRVLWYAHFHYGTKDAALEDFTADHLKTREQQGLGGSHQRTGPNDWDIIEIHRRKIGKPLAKSLFFNT
;
A
#
# COMPACT_ATOMS: atom_id res chain seq x y z
N MET A 1 -0.54 -2.10 19.23
CA MET A 1 0.11 -1.27 20.26
C MET A 1 -0.45 0.16 20.30
N PHE A 2 -0.31 0.97 19.23
CA PHE A 2 -0.76 2.38 19.22
C PHE A 2 -2.26 2.58 19.54
N ASN A 3 -3.15 1.77 18.98
CA ASN A 3 -4.60 1.85 19.28
C ASN A 3 -4.91 1.57 20.76
N ALA A 4 -4.14 0.69 21.42
CA ALA A 4 -4.34 0.41 22.84
C ALA A 4 -3.92 1.60 23.71
N TYR A 5 -2.83 2.29 23.35
CA TYR A 5 -2.42 3.53 24.03
C TYR A 5 -3.45 4.65 23.83
N ALA A 6 -3.98 4.83 22.61
CA ALA A 6 -5.00 5.83 22.35
C ALA A 6 -6.26 5.59 23.19
N ARG A 7 -6.79 4.35 23.20
CA ARG A 7 -7.96 3.97 24.03
C ARG A 7 -7.73 4.20 25.52
N ARG A 8 -6.50 3.96 26.01
CA ARG A 8 -6.17 4.21 27.42
C ARG A 8 -6.23 5.70 27.76
N LEU A 9 -5.82 6.58 26.86
CA LEU A 9 -5.89 8.03 27.05
C LEU A 9 -7.32 8.55 26.97
N GLU A 10 -8.13 8.02 26.05
CA GLU A 10 -9.57 8.31 25.98
C GLU A 10 -10.29 7.88 27.27
N SER A 11 -10.01 6.66 27.77
CA SER A 11 -10.55 6.21 29.05
C SER A 11 -10.14 7.12 30.20
N ALA A 12 -8.91 7.65 30.21
CA ALA A 12 -8.49 8.61 31.22
C ALA A 12 -9.24 9.95 31.10
N SER A 13 -9.50 10.44 29.88
CA SER A 13 -10.31 11.65 29.65
C SER A 13 -11.74 11.46 30.14
N ASN A 14 -12.37 10.33 29.78
CA ASN A 14 -13.73 10.00 30.19
C ASN A 14 -13.85 9.90 31.73
N ASN A 15 -12.85 9.34 32.41
CA ASN A 15 -12.85 9.28 33.87
C ASN A 15 -12.81 10.68 34.52
N ILE A 16 -12.13 11.65 33.91
CA ILE A 16 -12.11 13.05 34.39
C ILE A 16 -13.49 13.68 34.17
N GLU A 17 -14.09 13.50 33.00
CA GLU A 17 -15.43 13.99 32.69
C GLU A 17 -16.49 13.41 33.63
N GLU A 18 -16.44 12.10 33.91
CA GLU A 18 -17.31 11.46 34.89
C GLU A 18 -17.12 12.02 36.31
N ALA A 19 -15.86 12.23 36.74
CA ALA A 19 -15.57 12.76 38.06
C ALA A 19 -16.08 14.20 38.25
N LEU A 20 -15.98 15.04 37.21
CA LEU A 20 -16.56 16.38 37.20
C LEU A 20 -18.09 16.32 37.26
N THR A 21 -18.70 15.48 36.42
CA THR A 21 -20.16 15.31 36.34
C THR A 21 -20.74 14.86 37.70
N ARG A 22 -20.08 13.93 38.39
CA ARG A 22 -20.50 13.48 39.75
C ARG A 22 -20.49 14.60 40.79
N ARG A 23 -19.73 15.67 40.55
CA ARG A 23 -19.66 16.85 41.43
C ARG A 23 -20.54 18.01 40.95
N ASN A 24 -21.37 17.79 39.91
CA ASN A 24 -22.08 18.85 39.19
C ASN A 24 -21.16 19.96 38.69
N LEU A 25 -19.93 19.60 38.35
CA LEU A 25 -18.93 20.49 37.76
C LEU A 25 -18.77 20.15 36.28
N THR A 26 -18.33 21.15 35.53
CA THR A 26 -17.93 21.05 34.14
C THR A 26 -16.46 21.37 33.99
N GLU A 27 -15.89 21.11 32.81
CA GLU A 27 -14.52 21.54 32.50
C GLU A 27 -14.33 23.05 32.64
N SER A 28 -15.36 23.85 32.35
CA SER A 28 -15.35 25.32 32.55
C SER A 28 -15.19 25.72 34.01
N ASP A 29 -15.64 24.89 34.96
CA ASP A 29 -15.53 25.16 36.39
C ASP A 29 -14.13 24.81 36.93
N HIS A 30 -13.31 24.09 36.14
CA HIS A 30 -12.00 23.64 36.56
C HIS A 30 -10.97 23.64 35.42
N THR A 31 -10.31 24.78 35.19
CA THR A 31 -9.37 25.01 34.09
C THR A 31 -8.27 23.95 33.98
N SER A 32 -7.78 23.42 35.11
CA SER A 32 -6.78 22.34 35.09
C SER A 32 -7.33 21.04 34.50
N ALA A 33 -8.60 20.71 34.76
CA ALA A 33 -9.24 19.51 34.23
C ALA A 33 -9.47 19.64 32.72
N ALA A 34 -10.00 20.78 32.28
CA ALA A 34 -10.14 21.12 30.86
C ALA A 34 -8.82 21.03 30.09
N SER A 35 -7.74 21.59 30.66
CA SER A 35 -6.42 21.54 30.04
C SER A 35 -5.86 20.12 29.96
N THR A 36 -6.17 19.27 30.94
CA THR A 36 -5.71 17.88 30.99
C THR A 36 -6.46 17.03 29.98
N ASN A 37 -7.79 17.14 29.92
CA ASN A 37 -8.61 16.43 28.92
C ASN A 37 -8.23 16.81 27.50
N ARG A 38 -7.99 18.09 27.23
CA ARG A 38 -7.46 18.53 25.93
C ARG A 38 -6.14 17.83 25.60
N LYS A 39 -5.18 17.79 26.53
CA LYS A 39 -3.88 17.11 26.32
C LYS A 39 -4.04 15.60 26.11
N LEU A 40 -4.94 14.95 26.84
CA LEU A 40 -5.23 13.52 26.70
C LEU A 40 -5.84 13.21 25.33
N ASN A 41 -6.84 13.99 24.91
CA ASN A 41 -7.49 13.84 23.61
C ASN A 41 -6.53 14.10 22.45
N GLU A 42 -5.72 15.17 22.53
CA GLU A 42 -4.67 15.42 21.54
C GLU A 42 -3.65 14.29 21.47
N ALA A 43 -3.26 13.73 22.63
CA ALA A 43 -2.35 12.60 22.70
C ALA A 43 -2.95 11.33 22.08
N ALA A 44 -4.22 11.03 22.36
CA ALA A 44 -4.95 9.91 21.75
C ALA A 44 -4.98 10.05 20.22
N GLN A 45 -5.34 11.23 19.72
CA GLN A 45 -5.33 11.52 18.28
C GLN A 45 -3.93 11.41 17.66
N ARG A 46 -2.86 11.81 18.38
CA ARG A 46 -1.48 11.57 17.93
C ARG A 46 -1.17 10.08 17.82
N PHE A 47 -1.58 9.27 18.78
CA PHE A 47 -1.38 7.82 18.74
C PHE A 47 -2.13 7.15 17.59
N TYR A 48 -3.37 7.55 17.30
CA TYR A 48 -4.09 7.05 16.12
C TYR A 48 -3.40 7.40 14.81
N ARG A 49 -2.96 8.65 14.66
CA ARG A 49 -2.22 9.09 13.46
C ARG A 49 -0.92 8.32 13.29
N LEU A 50 -0.16 8.14 14.37
CA LEU A 50 1.07 7.35 14.34
C LEU A 50 0.80 5.89 14.01
N GLY A 51 -0.23 5.29 14.61
CA GLY A 51 -0.64 3.92 14.34
C GLY A 51 -1.01 3.71 12.87
N LYS A 52 -1.83 4.60 12.30
CA LYS A 52 -2.18 4.57 10.88
C LYS A 52 -0.94 4.73 10.00
N LYS A 53 -0.08 5.72 10.28
CA LYS A 53 1.14 5.96 9.51
C LYS A 53 2.04 4.72 9.52
N THR A 54 2.32 4.15 10.69
CA THR A 54 3.15 2.96 10.83
C THR A 54 2.55 1.77 10.08
N TYR A 55 1.24 1.54 10.19
CA TYR A 55 0.57 0.48 9.44
C TYR A 55 0.74 0.66 7.92
N LEU A 56 0.53 1.87 7.41
CA LEU A 56 0.68 2.16 5.99
C LEU A 56 2.12 1.94 5.51
N GLU A 57 3.11 2.39 6.27
CA GLU A 57 4.52 2.16 5.93
C GLU A 57 4.86 0.66 5.92
N MET A 58 4.37 -0.10 6.92
CA MET A 58 4.54 -1.56 6.93
C MET A 58 3.94 -2.23 5.70
N VAL A 59 2.73 -1.83 5.28
CA VAL A 59 2.07 -2.34 4.08
C VAL A 59 2.92 -2.06 2.83
N LYS A 60 3.44 -0.83 2.68
CA LYS A 60 4.29 -0.44 1.54
C LYS A 60 5.65 -1.16 1.51
N HIS A 61 6.13 -1.64 2.65
CA HIS A 61 7.38 -2.40 2.76
C HIS A 61 7.24 -3.90 2.45
N GLN A 62 6.02 -4.44 2.46
CA GLN A 62 5.79 -5.84 2.12
C GLN A 62 5.90 -6.11 0.61
N ALA A 63 6.15 -7.37 0.25
CA ALA A 63 6.14 -7.81 -1.14
C ALA A 63 4.76 -7.54 -1.78
N PRO A 64 4.70 -7.07 -3.04
CA PRO A 64 3.45 -6.65 -3.67
C PRO A 64 2.49 -7.83 -3.87
N THR A 65 1.19 -7.54 -3.75
CA THR A 65 0.10 -8.41 -4.23
C THR A 65 -0.94 -7.54 -4.94
N ALA A 66 -1.75 -8.15 -5.80
CA ALA A 66 -2.82 -7.44 -6.51
C ALA A 66 -3.77 -6.71 -5.55
N GLU A 67 -4.22 -7.39 -4.48
CA GLU A 67 -5.17 -6.84 -3.50
C GLU A 67 -4.56 -5.65 -2.75
N ARG A 68 -3.25 -5.70 -2.45
CA ARG A 68 -2.57 -4.60 -1.78
C ARG A 68 -2.46 -3.37 -2.69
N VAL A 69 -2.15 -3.58 -3.97
CA VAL A 69 -2.11 -2.50 -4.96
C VAL A 69 -3.50 -1.90 -5.12
N GLU A 70 -4.53 -2.72 -5.28
CA GLU A 70 -5.92 -2.29 -5.36
C GLU A 70 -6.34 -1.48 -4.13
N TRP A 71 -6.05 -2.01 -2.94
CA TRP A 71 -6.38 -1.33 -1.70
C TRP A 71 -5.67 0.01 -1.57
N LEU A 72 -4.34 0.07 -1.77
CA LEU A 72 -3.59 1.33 -1.72
C LEU A 72 -4.10 2.35 -2.77
N HIS A 73 -4.48 1.88 -3.95
CA HIS A 73 -5.04 2.72 -5.00
C HIS A 73 -6.41 3.29 -4.57
N SER A 74 -7.31 2.45 -4.04
CA SER A 74 -8.63 2.89 -3.56
C SER A 74 -8.54 3.89 -2.40
N GLN A 75 -7.49 3.80 -1.57
CA GLN A 75 -7.20 4.77 -0.51
C GLN A 75 -6.53 6.05 -1.05
N GLY A 76 -6.25 6.14 -2.35
CA GLY A 76 -5.58 7.27 -2.97
C GLY A 76 -4.13 7.47 -2.51
N LEU A 77 -3.47 6.40 -2.06
CA LEU A 77 -2.12 6.44 -1.46
C LEU A 77 -1.00 6.17 -2.47
N ILE A 78 -1.34 5.69 -3.66
CA ILE A 78 -0.39 5.43 -4.74
C ILE A 78 -0.82 6.10 -6.03
N ARG A 79 0.14 6.27 -6.93
CA ARG A 79 -0.07 6.63 -8.33
C ARG A 79 0.58 5.57 -9.20
N ILE A 80 -0.11 5.18 -10.26
CA ILE A 80 0.40 4.25 -11.27
C ILE A 80 0.81 5.06 -12.49
N VAL A 81 1.98 4.77 -13.07
CA VAL A 81 2.50 5.49 -14.25
C VAL A 81 3.11 4.48 -15.20
N LYS A 82 2.69 4.50 -16.47
CA LYS A 82 3.35 3.70 -17.52
C LYS A 82 4.71 4.30 -17.84
N VAL A 83 5.77 3.52 -17.69
CA VAL A 83 7.15 3.98 -17.94
C VAL A 83 7.81 3.27 -19.12
N VAL A 84 7.31 2.10 -19.51
CA VAL A 84 7.74 1.40 -20.72
C VAL A 84 6.52 0.95 -21.49
N SER A 85 6.55 1.20 -22.80
CA SER A 85 5.54 0.72 -23.75
C SER A 85 6.20 -0.19 -24.79
N ARG A 86 5.77 -1.43 -24.84
CA ARG A 86 6.07 -2.46 -25.85
C ARG A 86 7.55 -2.53 -26.18
N ARG A 87 8.37 -2.63 -25.13
CA ARG A 87 9.81 -2.88 -25.28
C ARG A 87 10.02 -4.34 -25.69
N ALA A 88 10.72 -4.55 -26.79
CA ALA A 88 11.13 -5.89 -27.21
C ALA A 88 12.04 -6.53 -26.15
N LEU A 89 11.74 -7.76 -25.76
CA LEU A 89 12.55 -8.54 -24.84
C LEU A 89 13.72 -9.19 -25.60
N LYS A 90 14.89 -9.25 -24.96
CA LYS A 90 16.11 -9.79 -25.58
C LYS A 90 15.98 -11.30 -25.82
N GLY A 91 16.26 -11.73 -27.05
CA GLY A 91 16.25 -13.12 -27.48
C GLY A 91 15.17 -13.42 -28.53
N PRO A 92 15.35 -14.47 -29.35
CA PRO A 92 14.39 -14.82 -30.38
C PRO A 92 13.02 -15.16 -29.76
N ASN A 93 11.95 -14.61 -30.33
CA ASN A 93 10.56 -14.87 -29.94
C ASN A 93 10.22 -14.60 -28.47
N LYS A 94 10.94 -13.70 -27.79
CA LYS A 94 10.68 -13.36 -26.38
C LYS A 94 9.56 -12.34 -26.17
N GLY A 95 8.99 -11.80 -27.24
CA GLY A 95 7.83 -10.89 -27.19
C GLY A 95 8.18 -9.49 -26.69
N TYR A 96 7.18 -8.82 -26.12
CA TYR A 96 7.21 -7.41 -25.74
C TYR A 96 6.75 -7.21 -24.30
N LEU A 97 7.16 -6.10 -23.68
CA LEU A 97 6.85 -5.77 -22.29
C LEU A 97 6.34 -4.32 -22.17
N ASP A 98 5.23 -4.16 -21.47
CA ASP A 98 4.83 -2.90 -20.83
C ASP A 98 5.26 -2.93 -19.35
N GLU A 99 5.78 -1.81 -18.85
CA GLU A 99 6.16 -1.65 -17.44
C GLU A 99 5.47 -0.41 -16.88
N TYR A 100 4.84 -0.59 -15.72
CA TYR A 100 4.24 0.47 -14.94
C TYR A 100 4.95 0.56 -13.60
N GLU A 101 5.22 1.78 -13.16
CA GLU A 101 5.65 2.06 -11.81
C GLU A 101 4.46 2.32 -10.91
N ILE A 102 4.48 1.69 -9.73
CA ILE A 102 3.55 1.93 -8.66
C ILE A 102 4.28 2.80 -7.64
N ARG A 103 3.94 4.08 -7.60
CA ARG A 103 4.62 5.09 -6.80
C ARG A 103 3.80 5.46 -5.57
N ASP A 104 4.47 5.63 -4.45
CA ASP A 104 3.89 6.26 -3.27
C ASP A 104 3.50 7.70 -3.62
N LYS A 105 2.26 8.10 -3.29
CA LYS A 105 1.74 9.42 -3.68
C LYS A 105 2.35 10.56 -2.88
N GLU A 106 2.70 10.31 -1.62
CA GLU A 106 3.25 11.33 -0.72
C GLU A 106 4.71 11.65 -1.04
N SER A 107 5.55 10.61 -1.14
CA SER A 107 6.99 10.76 -1.37
C SER A 107 7.41 10.72 -2.85
N GLY A 108 6.54 10.25 -3.75
CA GLY A 108 6.87 10.01 -5.16
C GLY A 108 7.78 8.80 -5.40
N ARG A 109 8.22 8.10 -4.34
CA ARG A 109 9.10 6.94 -4.41
C ARG A 109 8.40 5.78 -5.10
N VAL A 110 9.10 5.12 -6.04
CA VAL A 110 8.62 3.85 -6.62
C VAL A 110 8.59 2.80 -5.51
N LEU A 111 7.43 2.18 -5.30
CA LEU A 111 7.25 1.06 -4.36
C LEU A 111 7.48 -0.26 -5.09
N TRP A 112 6.82 -0.45 -6.23
CA TRP A 112 6.81 -1.70 -6.99
C TRP A 112 6.66 -1.42 -8.49
N TYR A 113 6.77 -2.48 -9.29
CA TYR A 113 6.54 -2.45 -10.73
C TYR A 113 5.47 -3.46 -11.12
N ALA A 114 4.67 -3.14 -12.13
CA ALA A 114 3.76 -4.07 -12.80
C ALA A 114 4.23 -4.32 -14.23
N HIS A 115 4.33 -5.59 -14.60
CA HIS A 115 4.79 -6.06 -15.90
C HIS A 115 3.64 -6.73 -16.65
N PHE A 116 3.45 -6.34 -17.91
CA PHE A 116 2.52 -6.99 -18.83
C PHE A 116 3.27 -7.44 -20.09
N HIS A 117 3.23 -8.74 -20.37
CA HIS A 117 3.91 -9.35 -21.50
C HIS A 117 2.97 -9.52 -22.68
N TYR A 118 3.49 -9.35 -23.88
CA TYR A 118 2.73 -9.43 -25.13
C TYR A 118 3.46 -10.25 -26.18
N GLY A 119 2.70 -10.98 -26.99
CA GLY A 119 3.27 -11.75 -28.12
C GLY A 119 3.77 -10.85 -29.25
N THR A 120 3.08 -9.73 -29.50
CA THR A 120 3.39 -8.80 -30.59
C THR A 120 3.46 -7.36 -30.10
N LYS A 121 4.08 -6.50 -30.90
CA LYS A 121 4.22 -5.07 -30.59
C LYS A 121 2.86 -4.39 -30.52
N ASP A 122 1.98 -4.70 -31.46
CA ASP A 122 0.71 -4.02 -31.68
C ASP A 122 -0.50 -4.73 -31.04
N ALA A 123 -0.28 -5.75 -30.21
CA ALA A 123 -1.39 -6.42 -29.50
C ALA A 123 -2.18 -5.41 -28.66
N ALA A 124 -3.48 -5.59 -28.52
CA ALA A 124 -4.29 -4.76 -27.63
C ALA A 124 -3.78 -4.83 -26.17
N LEU A 125 -4.14 -3.88 -25.32
CA LEU A 125 -3.69 -3.87 -23.92
C LEU A 125 -4.20 -5.11 -23.17
N GLU A 126 -5.41 -5.55 -23.46
CA GLU A 126 -6.11 -6.68 -22.85
C GLU A 126 -5.59 -8.05 -23.31
N ASP A 127 -4.80 -8.10 -24.38
CA ASP A 127 -4.25 -9.31 -24.99
C ASP A 127 -2.86 -9.66 -24.44
N PHE A 128 -2.57 -9.24 -23.21
CA PHE A 128 -1.35 -9.65 -22.52
C PHE A 128 -1.34 -11.17 -22.30
N THR A 129 -0.18 -11.79 -22.48
CA THR A 129 0.02 -13.24 -22.32
C THR A 129 0.44 -13.61 -20.90
N ALA A 130 1.04 -12.67 -20.17
CA ALA A 130 1.39 -12.84 -18.76
C ALA A 130 1.43 -11.48 -18.05
N ASP A 131 1.12 -11.49 -16.77
CA ASP A 131 1.08 -10.31 -15.92
C ASP A 131 1.65 -10.64 -14.54
N HIS A 132 2.45 -9.73 -13.97
CA HIS A 132 2.92 -9.89 -12.60
C HIS A 132 3.46 -8.59 -11.99
N LEU A 133 3.52 -8.58 -10.66
CA LEU A 133 4.15 -7.54 -9.84
C LEU A 133 5.60 -7.92 -9.50
N LYS A 134 6.46 -6.90 -9.36
CA LYS A 134 7.86 -7.03 -8.92
C LYS A 134 8.20 -6.03 -7.83
N THR A 135 9.06 -6.44 -6.90
CA THR A 135 9.74 -5.49 -6.00
C THR A 135 10.78 -4.67 -6.76
N ARG A 136 11.31 -3.60 -6.13
CA ARG A 136 12.37 -2.77 -6.73
C ARG A 136 13.65 -3.55 -6.95
N GLU A 137 14.01 -4.37 -5.97
CA GLU A 137 15.18 -5.25 -6.01
C GLU A 137 15.05 -6.21 -7.19
N GLN A 138 13.89 -6.85 -7.34
CA GLN A 138 13.63 -7.79 -8.43
C GLN A 138 13.61 -7.14 -9.82
N GLN A 139 13.20 -5.88 -9.92
CA GLN A 139 13.27 -5.16 -11.19
C GLN A 139 14.74 -4.97 -11.59
N GLY A 140 15.57 -4.45 -10.66
CA GLY A 140 16.96 -4.08 -10.94
C GLY A 140 17.85 -5.27 -11.33
N LEU A 141 17.45 -6.48 -10.94
CA LEU A 141 18.13 -7.74 -11.26
C LEU A 141 17.98 -8.20 -12.72
N GLY A 142 17.07 -7.59 -13.50
CA GLY A 142 16.81 -7.98 -14.88
C GLY A 142 16.27 -9.41 -15.04
N GLY A 143 15.91 -9.81 -16.28
CA GLY A 143 15.38 -11.15 -16.57
C GLY A 143 16.39 -12.30 -16.45
N SER A 144 17.61 -12.02 -15.98
CA SER A 144 18.74 -12.97 -15.91
C SER A 144 18.77 -13.82 -14.64
N HIS A 145 17.81 -13.67 -13.73
CA HIS A 145 17.71 -14.56 -12.57
C HIS A 145 16.97 -15.83 -12.98
N GLN A 146 17.76 -16.81 -13.42
CA GLN A 146 17.34 -18.19 -13.57
C GLN A 146 16.91 -18.70 -12.18
N ARG A 147 15.59 -18.74 -11.90
CA ARG A 147 15.07 -19.42 -10.71
C ARG A 147 15.38 -20.91 -10.84
N THR A 148 16.17 -21.44 -9.92
CA THR A 148 16.46 -22.88 -9.78
C THR A 148 15.21 -23.60 -9.26
N GLY A 149 14.29 -23.95 -10.16
CA GLY A 149 13.15 -24.87 -9.94
C GLY A 149 12.12 -24.41 -8.90
N PRO A 150 10.80 -24.50 -9.17
CA PRO A 150 9.82 -24.08 -8.18
C PRO A 150 9.74 -25.14 -7.06
N ASN A 151 10.05 -24.74 -5.83
CA ASN A 151 9.45 -25.39 -4.66
C ASN A 151 8.02 -24.83 -4.45
N ASP A 152 7.22 -25.43 -3.56
CA ASP A 152 5.83 -25.01 -3.32
C ASP A 152 5.70 -23.52 -2.94
N TRP A 153 6.72 -22.95 -2.27
CA TRP A 153 6.78 -21.54 -1.90
C TRP A 153 6.92 -20.61 -3.10
N ASP A 154 7.69 -21.00 -4.12
CA ASP A 154 7.84 -20.24 -5.36
C ASP A 154 6.52 -20.19 -6.16
N ILE A 155 5.73 -21.27 -6.14
CA ILE A 155 4.44 -21.33 -6.83
C ILE A 155 3.42 -20.39 -6.17
N ILE A 156 3.35 -20.40 -4.83
CA ILE A 156 2.49 -19.48 -4.06
C ILE A 156 2.87 -18.04 -4.34
N GLU A 157 4.16 -17.74 -4.43
CA GLU A 157 4.65 -16.40 -4.66
C GLU A 157 4.38 -15.90 -6.09
N ILE A 158 4.49 -16.79 -7.09
CA ILE A 158 4.08 -16.51 -8.47
C ILE A 158 2.58 -16.19 -8.53
N HIS A 159 1.74 -16.97 -7.86
CA HIS A 159 0.30 -16.75 -7.86
C HIS A 159 -0.07 -15.41 -7.20
N ARG A 160 0.52 -15.09 -6.05
CA ARG A 160 0.26 -13.82 -5.32
C ARG A 160 0.68 -12.57 -6.07
N ARG A 161 1.58 -12.69 -7.05
CA ARG A 161 2.06 -11.57 -7.87
C ARG A 161 1.23 -11.33 -9.12
N LYS A 162 0.33 -12.25 -9.47
CA LYS A 162 -0.57 -12.08 -10.62
C LYS A 162 -1.58 -10.96 -10.34
N ILE A 163 -1.80 -10.10 -11.33
CA ILE A 163 -2.70 -8.94 -11.29
C ILE A 163 -4.10 -9.34 -11.74
N GLY A 164 -4.19 -10.11 -12.84
CA GLY A 164 -5.45 -10.54 -13.45
C GLY A 164 -6.10 -9.47 -14.32
N LYS A 165 -6.92 -9.92 -15.28
CA LYS A 165 -7.55 -9.06 -16.30
C LYS A 165 -8.43 -7.93 -15.72
N PRO A 166 -9.31 -8.17 -14.74
CA PRO A 166 -10.18 -7.10 -14.22
C PRO A 166 -9.38 -5.94 -13.61
N LEU A 167 -8.38 -6.27 -12.79
CA LEU A 167 -7.56 -5.27 -12.12
C LEU A 167 -6.59 -4.58 -13.08
N ALA A 168 -6.04 -5.32 -14.05
CA ALA A 168 -5.23 -4.75 -15.12
C ALA A 168 -5.99 -3.65 -15.86
N LYS A 169 -7.24 -3.94 -16.25
CA LYS A 169 -8.11 -2.99 -16.94
C LYS A 169 -8.47 -1.79 -16.07
N SER A 170 -8.84 -2.00 -14.80
CA SER A 170 -9.30 -0.91 -13.94
C SER A 170 -8.17 0.03 -13.51
N LEU A 171 -6.98 -0.49 -13.23
CA LEU A 171 -5.90 0.28 -12.62
C LEU A 171 -4.79 0.70 -13.58
N PHE A 172 -4.49 -0.08 -14.62
CA PHE A 172 -3.28 0.11 -15.42
C PHE A 172 -3.57 0.56 -16.86
N PHE A 173 -4.70 0.17 -17.45
CA PHE A 173 -4.97 0.47 -18.87
C PHE A 173 -5.72 1.78 -19.10
N ASN A 174 -6.16 2.44 -18.02
CA ASN A 174 -6.83 3.75 -18.06
C ASN A 174 -5.93 4.90 -17.56
N THR A 175 -4.62 4.66 -17.43
CA THR A 175 -3.66 5.59 -16.83
C THR A 175 -2.86 6.39 -17.85
#